data_AF-A0AAD3D719-F1
#
_entry.id   AF-A0AAD3D719-F1
#
_cell.length_a   1.000
_cell.length_b   1.000
_cell.length_c   1.000
_cell.angle_alpha   90.00
_cell.angle_beta   90.00
_cell.angle_gamma   90.00
#
_symmetry.space_group_name_H-M   'P 1'
#
loop_
_entity.id
_entity.type
_entity.pdbx_description
1 polymer ?
#
loop_
_entity_poly.entity_id
_entity_poly.type
_entity_poly.pdbx_seq_one_letter_code
_entity_poly.pdbx_strand_id
1 'polypeptide(L)'
;MSGHHCIEIKPVKLTASQQEIKDAIQPSTVLGKAETSIEIAALKSKLGWKHPIGLFGYSKDSKYKDLWIYFDLKDQSSPLNEVANRTFYMYGLDGAQCEPDWTIHGSALVIRIEPDYKFSPDAKFVPLISTQEMYDTIVFFRDCKDSPRKIALKRDSVRMMNPPTDAGGMNMNGMNMNAFMDTNGFYMGTGFRPLDKVKKDADVCDTCGKSQSLLSEKLKKCQACKVTLYCSKNCQKKAWKAHKKVCASPCK
;
A
#
# COMPACT_ATOMS: atom_id res chain seq x y z
N MET A 1 -18.91 4.39 10.89
CA MET A 1 -17.82 5.36 11.13
C MET A 1 -17.85 6.36 9.99
N SER A 2 -17.81 7.66 10.27
CA SER A 2 -17.76 8.69 9.24
C SER A 2 -16.43 8.63 8.49
N GLY A 3 -16.46 8.76 7.17
CA GLY A 3 -15.27 8.93 6.35
C GLY A 3 -14.97 10.41 6.11
N HIS A 4 -13.72 10.74 5.83
CA HIS A 4 -13.23 12.10 5.63
C HIS A 4 -12.37 12.18 4.38
N HIS A 5 -12.41 13.33 3.69
CA HIS A 5 -11.58 13.56 2.50
C HIS A 5 -10.10 13.72 2.82
N CYS A 6 -9.79 14.24 4.01
CA CYS A 6 -8.43 14.48 4.47
C CYS A 6 -8.30 14.04 5.93
N ILE A 7 -7.21 13.31 6.20
CA ILE A 7 -6.81 12.88 7.54
C ILE A 7 -5.46 13.51 7.86
N GLU A 8 -5.37 14.21 8.97
CA GLU A 8 -4.12 14.66 9.56
C GLU A 8 -3.54 13.57 10.47
N ILE A 9 -2.23 13.36 10.36
CA ILE A 9 -1.45 12.56 11.30
C ILE A 9 -0.42 13.50 11.93
N LYS A 10 -0.65 13.84 13.21
CA LYS A 10 0.27 14.66 14.00
C LYS A 10 1.56 13.88 14.35
N PRO A 11 2.67 14.57 14.65
CA PRO A 11 3.91 13.92 15.07
C PRO A 11 3.70 12.95 16.22
N VAL A 12 4.09 11.69 16.02
CA VAL A 12 3.99 10.65 17.04
C VAL A 12 5.12 9.63 16.87
N LYS A 13 5.68 9.17 17.99
CA LYS A 13 6.80 8.22 18.04
C LYS A 13 6.39 6.82 17.65
N LEU A 14 7.33 6.01 17.14
CA LEU A 14 7.06 4.61 16.81
C LEU A 14 6.70 3.76 18.03
N THR A 15 7.23 4.11 19.20
CA THR A 15 6.96 3.43 20.47
C THR A 15 5.65 3.85 21.12
N ALA A 16 4.89 4.75 20.49
CA ALA A 16 3.63 5.24 21.05
C ALA A 16 2.61 4.12 21.22
N SER A 17 1.83 4.23 22.29
CA SER A 17 0.71 3.37 22.60
C SER A 17 -0.39 3.47 21.54
N GLN A 18 -1.29 2.49 21.55
CA GLN A 18 -2.45 2.50 20.67
C GLN A 18 -3.29 3.78 20.81
N GLN A 19 -3.45 4.30 22.04
CA GLN A 19 -4.27 5.49 22.26
C GLN A 19 -3.60 6.74 21.71
N GLU A 20 -2.29 6.92 21.95
CA GLU A 20 -1.52 8.05 21.42
C GLU A 20 -1.55 8.11 19.89
N ILE A 21 -1.45 6.96 19.21
CA ILE A 21 -1.57 6.90 17.75
C ILE A 21 -2.99 7.29 17.31
N LYS A 22 -4.03 6.83 18.00
CA LYS A 22 -5.41 7.21 17.68
C LYS A 22 -5.64 8.71 17.86
N ASP A 23 -5.11 9.29 18.93
CA ASP A 23 -5.25 10.72 19.24
C ASP A 23 -4.51 11.61 18.22
N ALA A 24 -3.42 11.10 17.64
CA ALA A 24 -2.67 11.76 16.58
C ALA A 24 -3.38 11.76 15.21
N ILE A 25 -4.38 10.88 15.00
CA ILE A 25 -5.11 10.73 13.74
C ILE A 25 -6.42 11.51 13.81
N GLN A 26 -6.52 12.61 13.07
CA GLN A 26 -7.66 13.52 13.15
C GLN A 26 -8.21 13.85 11.75
N PRO A 27 -9.54 13.99 11.58
CA PRO A 27 -10.08 14.57 10.37
C PRO A 27 -9.56 15.99 10.16
N SER A 28 -9.25 16.34 8.91
CA SER A 28 -8.84 17.70 8.54
C SER A 28 -9.75 18.24 7.45
N THR A 29 -10.00 19.55 7.51
CA THR A 29 -10.74 20.32 6.49
C THR A 29 -9.83 21.21 5.64
N VAL A 30 -8.51 21.07 5.82
CA VAL A 30 -7.51 21.84 5.07
C VAL A 30 -7.64 21.55 3.58
N LEU A 31 -7.70 20.25 3.25
CA LEU A 31 -7.87 19.73 1.90
C LEU A 31 -9.29 19.23 1.70
N GLY A 32 -9.82 19.43 0.49
CA GLY A 32 -11.10 18.91 0.03
C GLY A 32 -10.93 18.21 -1.31
N LYS A 33 -12.03 17.94 -2.03
CA LYS A 33 -11.95 17.43 -3.40
C LYS A 33 -11.49 18.56 -4.33
N ALA A 34 -10.21 18.57 -4.71
CA ALA A 34 -9.64 19.59 -5.59
C ALA A 34 -8.46 19.04 -6.40
N GLU A 35 -8.01 19.81 -7.40
CA GLU A 35 -6.77 19.53 -8.12
C GLU A 35 -5.54 19.82 -7.24
N THR A 36 -4.43 19.13 -7.52
CA THR A 36 -3.17 19.23 -6.75
C THR A 36 -2.65 20.66 -6.56
N SER A 37 -2.78 21.52 -7.58
CA SER A 37 -2.35 22.92 -7.49
C SER A 37 -3.14 23.71 -6.43
N ILE A 38 -4.44 23.44 -6.32
CA ILE A 38 -5.34 24.04 -5.32
C ILE A 38 -5.01 23.49 -3.92
N GLU A 39 -4.72 22.20 -3.83
CA GLU A 39 -4.30 21.56 -2.57
C GLU A 39 -2.98 22.16 -2.06
N ILE A 40 -1.96 22.28 -2.91
CA ILE A 40 -0.68 22.92 -2.55
C ILE A 40 -0.91 24.37 -2.09
N ALA A 41 -1.74 25.15 -2.79
CA ALA A 41 -2.08 26.51 -2.39
C ALA A 41 -2.78 26.57 -1.02
N ALA A 42 -3.69 25.61 -0.74
CA ALA A 42 -4.35 25.50 0.55
C ALA A 42 -3.35 25.15 1.68
N LEU A 43 -2.40 24.25 1.43
CA LEU A 43 -1.34 23.91 2.40
C LEU A 43 -0.47 25.12 2.75
N LYS A 44 -0.06 25.90 1.75
CA LYS A 44 0.71 27.14 1.98
C LYS A 44 -0.10 28.19 2.76
N SER A 45 -1.32 28.46 2.32
CA SER A 45 -2.13 29.54 2.89
C SER A 45 -2.72 29.22 4.27
N LYS A 46 -3.18 27.98 4.49
CA LYS A 46 -3.84 27.59 5.74
C LYS A 46 -2.89 27.07 6.81
N LEU A 47 -1.80 26.41 6.43
CA LEU A 47 -0.85 25.80 7.36
C LEU A 47 0.51 26.51 7.40
N GLY A 48 0.75 27.49 6.52
CA GLY A 48 2.02 28.20 6.45
C GLY A 48 3.18 27.33 5.94
N TRP A 49 2.88 26.19 5.30
CA TRP A 49 3.91 25.29 4.78
C TRP A 49 4.75 25.96 3.71
N LYS A 50 6.06 25.80 3.78
CA LYS A 50 7.04 26.46 2.91
C LYS A 50 7.25 25.70 1.61
N HIS A 51 7.27 24.37 1.69
CA HIS A 51 7.41 23.48 0.53
C HIS A 51 6.50 22.24 0.67
N PRO A 52 5.18 22.40 0.51
CA PRO A 52 4.28 21.26 0.43
C PRO A 52 4.69 20.34 -0.72
N ILE A 53 4.85 19.05 -0.43
CA ILE A 53 5.12 18.04 -1.44
C ILE A 53 4.35 16.77 -1.11
N GLY A 54 4.05 15.99 -2.15
CA GLY A 54 3.27 14.77 -2.06
C GLY A 54 4.07 13.51 -2.39
N LEU A 55 3.55 12.36 -1.98
CA LEU A 55 4.02 11.05 -2.41
C LEU A 55 2.89 10.02 -2.41
N PHE A 56 3.07 8.96 -3.20
CA PHE A 56 2.16 7.82 -3.19
C PHE A 56 2.28 6.99 -1.92
N GLY A 57 1.18 6.40 -1.50
CA GLY A 57 1.16 5.38 -0.47
C GLY A 57 0.07 4.35 -0.68
N TYR A 58 0.01 3.41 0.26
CA TYR A 58 -1.03 2.39 0.32
C TYR A 58 -1.77 2.42 1.66
N SER A 59 -3.08 2.25 1.62
CA SER A 59 -3.80 1.74 2.78
C SER A 59 -3.46 0.27 3.03
N LYS A 60 -3.73 -0.20 4.25
CA LYS A 60 -3.45 -1.58 4.66
C LYS A 60 -3.91 -2.62 3.65
N ASP A 61 -5.14 -2.48 3.14
CA ASP A 61 -5.83 -3.51 2.37
C ASP A 61 -5.86 -3.24 0.86
N SER A 62 -5.29 -2.12 0.40
CA SER A 62 -5.31 -1.77 -1.02
C SER A 62 -4.30 -2.53 -1.87
N LYS A 63 -4.74 -2.97 -3.05
CA LYS A 63 -3.93 -3.61 -4.08
C LYS A 63 -3.18 -2.60 -4.98
N TYR A 64 -3.61 -1.34 -4.98
CA TYR A 64 -3.08 -0.26 -5.83
C TYR A 64 -2.74 0.95 -4.96
N LYS A 65 -1.94 1.88 -5.50
CA LYS A 65 -1.58 3.14 -4.83
C LYS A 65 -2.86 3.95 -4.65
N ASP A 66 -3.39 3.98 -3.44
CA ASP A 66 -4.68 4.57 -3.11
C ASP A 66 -4.55 5.76 -2.16
N LEU A 67 -3.35 6.08 -1.69
CA LEU A 67 -3.10 7.23 -0.84
C LEU A 67 -2.17 8.22 -1.52
N TRP A 68 -2.42 9.51 -1.25
CA TRP A 68 -1.47 10.57 -1.47
C TRP A 68 -1.22 11.31 -0.16
N ILE A 69 0.06 11.46 0.19
CA ILE A 69 0.51 11.96 1.49
C ILE A 69 1.27 13.24 1.26
N TYR A 70 0.74 14.33 1.82
CA TYR A 70 1.37 15.65 1.82
C TYR A 70 2.11 15.90 3.13
N PHE A 71 3.28 16.55 3.04
CA PHE A 71 4.03 17.11 4.16
C PHE A 71 4.85 18.33 3.70
N ASP A 72 5.34 19.14 4.64
CA ASP A 72 6.24 20.27 4.34
C ASP A 72 7.69 19.79 4.29
N LEU A 73 8.26 19.67 3.09
CA LEU A 73 9.64 19.21 2.91
C LEU A 73 10.68 20.15 3.56
N LYS A 74 10.32 21.42 3.77
CA LYS A 74 11.19 22.42 4.39
C LYS A 74 11.01 22.52 5.90
N ASP A 75 10.07 21.79 6.49
CA ASP A 75 9.95 21.76 7.95
C ASP A 75 11.03 20.83 8.51
N GLN A 76 12.01 21.43 9.19
CA GLN A 76 13.00 20.68 9.98
C GLN A 76 12.99 21.11 11.46
N SER A 77 12.07 22.00 11.82
CA SER A 77 11.92 22.49 13.19
C SER A 77 10.92 21.67 13.99
N SER A 78 9.89 21.14 13.34
CA SER A 78 8.91 20.29 13.99
C SER A 78 9.52 18.92 14.34
N PRO A 79 8.98 18.23 15.36
CA PRO A 79 9.37 16.87 15.68
C PRO A 79 9.22 15.93 14.46
N LEU A 80 10.12 14.96 14.37
CA LEU A 80 10.00 13.86 13.41
C LEU A 80 8.69 13.09 13.68
N ASN A 81 7.87 12.95 12.65
CA ASN A 81 6.67 12.12 12.72
C ASN A 81 7.06 10.68 12.40
N GLU A 82 7.64 9.99 13.38
CA GLU A 82 8.25 8.68 13.17
C GLU A 82 7.25 7.65 12.60
N VAL A 83 5.97 7.73 13.02
CA VAL A 83 4.91 6.84 12.54
C VAL A 83 4.54 7.14 11.09
N ALA A 84 4.30 8.40 10.71
CA ALA A 84 4.00 8.73 9.32
C ALA A 84 5.22 8.43 8.43
N ASN A 85 6.41 8.80 8.90
CA ASN A 85 7.68 8.52 8.22
C ASN A 85 7.81 7.01 7.97
N ARG A 86 7.72 6.17 9.00
CA ARG A 86 7.76 4.71 8.85
C ARG A 86 6.65 4.21 7.94
N THR A 87 5.42 4.66 8.10
CA THR A 87 4.26 4.10 7.37
C THR A 87 4.39 4.36 5.87
N PHE A 88 4.80 5.56 5.47
CA PHE A 88 4.77 5.99 4.08
C PHE A 88 6.13 5.96 3.37
N TYR A 89 7.18 5.45 4.02
CA TYR A 89 8.52 5.27 3.42
C TYR A 89 8.51 4.19 2.32
N MET A 90 7.90 4.54 1.18
CA MET A 90 7.59 3.63 0.07
C MET A 90 8.21 4.09 -1.24
N TYR A 91 8.06 5.39 -1.56
CA TYR A 91 8.40 5.99 -2.83
C TYR A 91 9.15 7.31 -2.65
N GLY A 92 9.81 7.76 -3.72
CA GLY A 92 10.35 9.11 -3.78
C GLY A 92 9.25 10.17 -3.81
N LEU A 93 9.69 11.41 -3.77
CA LEU A 93 8.83 12.59 -3.82
C LEU A 93 8.13 12.69 -5.19
N ASP A 94 6.97 13.33 -5.20
CA ASP A 94 6.17 13.59 -6.42
C ASP A 94 5.86 12.32 -7.23
N GLY A 95 5.65 11.21 -6.52
CA GLY A 95 5.32 9.92 -7.12
C GLY A 95 6.48 9.19 -7.79
N ALA A 96 7.73 9.65 -7.62
CA ALA A 96 8.90 8.99 -8.17
C ALA A 96 9.06 7.55 -7.64
N GLN A 97 9.21 6.59 -8.54
CA GLN A 97 9.38 5.16 -8.21
C GLN A 97 10.85 4.81 -7.89
N CYS A 98 11.49 5.63 -7.06
CA CYS A 98 12.88 5.48 -6.62
C CYS A 98 12.97 5.13 -5.13
N GLU A 99 14.19 5.04 -4.61
CA GLU A 99 14.39 4.93 -3.16
C GLU A 99 14.01 6.26 -2.50
N PRO A 100 13.22 6.25 -1.42
CA PRO A 100 12.91 7.45 -0.66
C PRO A 100 14.17 7.99 0.03
N ASP A 101 14.42 9.29 -0.14
CA ASP A 101 15.47 10.04 0.57
C ASP A 101 14.84 11.31 1.16
N TRP A 102 13.95 11.12 2.11
CA TRP A 102 13.22 12.18 2.78
C TRP A 102 12.80 11.75 4.18
N THR A 103 12.48 12.72 5.03
CA THR A 103 11.86 12.51 6.34
C THR A 103 10.63 13.37 6.50
N ILE A 104 9.61 12.85 7.19
CA ILE A 104 8.39 13.61 7.50
C ILE A 104 8.52 14.21 8.89
N HIS A 105 8.72 15.53 8.95
CA HIS A 105 8.59 16.33 10.17
C HIS A 105 7.21 16.97 10.22
N GLY A 106 6.71 17.24 11.43
CA GLY A 106 5.40 17.86 11.60
C GLY A 106 4.24 16.96 11.17
N SER A 107 3.12 17.59 10.86
CA SER A 107 1.90 16.86 10.45
C SER A 107 2.00 16.37 9.01
N ALA A 108 1.51 15.16 8.76
CA ALA A 108 1.24 14.66 7.42
C ALA A 108 -0.26 14.72 7.13
N LEU A 109 -0.66 15.18 5.94
CA LEU A 109 -2.04 15.12 5.47
C LEU A 109 -2.21 14.03 4.43
N VAL A 110 -3.20 13.17 4.64
CA VAL A 110 -3.44 12.00 3.79
C VAL A 110 -4.82 12.12 3.14
N ILE A 111 -4.84 11.95 1.82
CA ILE A 111 -6.06 11.90 1.01
C ILE A 111 -6.13 10.58 0.24
N ARG A 112 -7.35 10.21 -0.14
CA ARG A 112 -7.59 9.09 -1.07
C ARG A 112 -7.37 9.59 -2.50
N ILE A 113 -6.61 8.84 -3.28
CA ILE A 113 -6.51 9.07 -4.74
C ILE A 113 -7.32 8.06 -5.52
N GLU A 114 -7.81 8.50 -6.68
CA GLU A 114 -8.53 7.66 -7.61
C GLU A 114 -7.58 6.60 -8.22
N PRO A 115 -8.01 5.34 -8.38
CA PRO A 115 -7.18 4.32 -8.99
C PRO A 115 -6.88 4.68 -10.44
N ASP A 116 -5.65 4.43 -10.88
CA ASP A 116 -5.40 4.31 -12.31
C ASP A 116 -6.04 2.99 -12.78
N TYR A 117 -7.24 3.11 -13.38
CA TYR A 117 -8.02 1.98 -13.87
C TYR A 117 -7.33 1.24 -15.02
N LYS A 118 -6.37 1.85 -15.70
CA LYS A 118 -5.52 1.12 -16.65
C LYS A 118 -4.74 0.03 -15.92
N PHE A 119 -4.19 0.31 -14.75
CA PHE A 119 -3.44 -0.71 -13.99
C PHE A 119 -4.28 -1.42 -12.93
N SER A 120 -5.53 -0.99 -12.73
CA SER A 120 -6.38 -1.45 -11.63
C SER A 120 -7.86 -1.53 -12.07
N PRO A 121 -8.19 -2.29 -13.13
CA PRO A 121 -9.53 -2.25 -13.72
C PRO A 121 -10.64 -2.69 -12.75
N ASP A 122 -10.33 -3.60 -11.82
CA ASP A 122 -11.28 -4.09 -10.82
C ASP A 122 -11.33 -3.21 -9.54
N ALA A 123 -10.63 -2.08 -9.53
CA ALA A 123 -10.56 -1.22 -8.35
C ALA A 123 -11.92 -0.56 -8.07
N LYS A 124 -12.35 -0.61 -6.80
CA LYS A 124 -13.49 0.17 -6.31
C LYS A 124 -12.97 1.42 -5.61
N PHE A 125 -13.31 2.58 -6.13
CA PHE A 125 -12.91 3.86 -5.54
C PHE A 125 -13.84 4.23 -4.38
N VAL A 126 -13.27 4.37 -3.19
CA VAL A 126 -13.95 4.88 -2.00
C VAL A 126 -13.20 6.16 -1.55
N PRO A 127 -13.73 7.36 -1.86
CA PRO A 127 -12.99 8.62 -1.75
C PRO A 127 -12.74 9.09 -0.31
N LEU A 128 -13.36 8.43 0.67
CA LEU A 128 -13.29 8.82 2.07
C LEU A 128 -12.46 7.83 2.87
N ILE A 129 -11.68 8.37 3.81
CA ILE A 129 -10.86 7.60 4.74
C ILE A 129 -11.45 7.77 6.14
N SER A 130 -11.67 6.67 6.86
CA SER A 130 -12.04 6.75 8.27
C SER A 130 -10.78 6.81 9.15
N THR A 131 -10.87 7.44 10.32
CA THR A 131 -9.76 7.47 11.29
C THR A 131 -9.33 6.06 11.71
N GLN A 132 -10.29 5.13 11.84
CA GLN A 132 -10.00 3.73 12.15
C GLN A 132 -9.23 3.03 11.03
N GLU A 133 -9.57 3.30 9.77
CA GLU A 133 -8.83 2.76 8.63
C GLU A 133 -7.38 3.27 8.59
N MET A 134 -7.19 4.57 8.87
CA MET A 134 -5.85 5.15 8.94
C MET A 134 -5.05 4.56 10.10
N TYR A 135 -5.68 4.37 11.27
CA TYR A 135 -5.07 3.68 12.41
C TYR A 135 -4.64 2.25 12.03
N ASP A 136 -5.53 1.48 11.40
CA ASP A 136 -5.22 0.10 10.98
C ASP A 136 -4.09 0.05 9.96
N THR A 137 -4.01 1.05 9.08
CA THR A 137 -2.93 1.24 8.10
C THR A 137 -1.60 1.52 8.78
N ILE A 138 -1.57 2.50 9.67
CA ILE A 138 -0.38 2.85 10.46
C ILE A 138 0.13 1.63 11.23
N VAL A 139 -0.74 0.97 12.00
CA VAL A 139 -0.35 -0.19 12.83
C VAL A 139 0.17 -1.33 11.96
N PHE A 140 -0.47 -1.58 10.81
CA PHE A 140 0.01 -2.59 9.87
C PHE A 140 1.43 -2.33 9.40
N PHE A 141 1.76 -1.12 8.91
CA PHE A 141 3.09 -0.82 8.40
C PHE A 141 4.15 -0.63 9.49
N ARG A 142 3.74 -0.13 10.67
CA ARG A 142 4.58 -0.06 11.87
C ARG A 142 5.07 -1.44 12.27
N ASP A 143 4.15 -2.40 12.37
CA ASP A 143 4.40 -3.72 12.97
C ASP A 143 4.80 -4.79 11.94
N CYS A 144 4.75 -4.46 10.64
CA CYS A 144 5.13 -5.42 9.59
C CYS A 144 6.65 -5.66 9.59
N LYS A 145 7.03 -6.94 9.46
CA LYS A 145 8.42 -7.40 9.32
C LYS A 145 9.10 -6.84 8.08
N ASP A 146 8.38 -6.84 6.95
CA ASP A 146 8.87 -6.24 5.72
C ASP A 146 8.74 -4.72 5.79
N SER A 147 9.70 -3.99 5.22
CA SER A 147 9.59 -2.54 5.10
C SER A 147 8.40 -2.14 4.20
N PRO A 148 7.76 -0.99 4.45
CA PRO A 148 6.69 -0.45 3.62
C PRO A 148 7.09 -0.39 2.14
N ARG A 149 8.29 0.09 1.81
CA ARG A 149 8.83 0.02 0.44
C ARG A 149 8.82 -1.38 -0.14
N LYS A 150 9.29 -2.39 0.60
CA LYS A 150 9.28 -3.78 0.12
C LYS A 150 7.85 -4.28 -0.12
N ILE A 151 6.90 -3.93 0.74
CA ILE A 151 5.48 -4.26 0.57
C ILE A 151 4.91 -3.57 -0.68
N ALA A 152 5.21 -2.28 -0.86
CA ALA A 152 4.79 -1.48 -2.00
C ALA A 152 5.29 -2.09 -3.32
N LEU A 153 6.58 -2.44 -3.40
CA LEU A 153 7.17 -3.15 -4.54
C LEU A 153 6.49 -4.50 -4.82
N LYS A 154 6.12 -5.26 -3.77
CA LYS A 154 5.36 -6.50 -3.94
C LYS A 154 4.00 -6.27 -4.57
N ARG A 155 3.24 -5.30 -4.05
CA ARG A 155 1.90 -4.96 -4.56
C ARG A 155 1.97 -4.49 -6.01
N ASP A 156 2.92 -3.60 -6.30
CA ASP A 156 3.18 -3.10 -7.64
C ASP A 156 3.51 -4.23 -8.62
N SER A 157 4.41 -5.14 -8.26
CA SER A 157 4.77 -6.26 -9.15
C SER A 157 3.59 -7.19 -9.43
N VAL A 158 2.78 -7.49 -8.41
CA VAL A 158 1.58 -8.33 -8.58
C VAL A 158 0.57 -7.64 -9.51
N ARG A 159 0.39 -6.32 -9.35
CA ARG A 159 -0.50 -5.53 -10.21
C ARG A 159 -0.06 -5.52 -11.67
N MET A 160 1.26 -5.54 -11.92
CA MET A 160 1.81 -5.55 -13.28
C MET A 160 1.85 -6.94 -13.94
N MET A 161 1.48 -8.03 -13.25
CA MET A 161 1.49 -9.37 -13.86
C MET A 161 0.40 -9.57 -14.92
N ASN A 162 -0.71 -8.84 -14.82
CA ASN A 162 -1.82 -8.91 -15.77
C ASN A 162 -2.06 -7.51 -16.35
N PRO A 163 -1.15 -6.98 -17.20
CA PRO A 163 -1.40 -5.69 -17.84
C PRO A 163 -2.67 -5.78 -18.71
N PRO A 164 -3.39 -4.67 -18.93
CA PRO A 164 -4.55 -4.66 -19.84
C PRO A 164 -4.14 -5.16 -21.23
N THR A 165 -5.01 -5.95 -21.85
CA THR A 165 -4.89 -6.39 -23.25
C THR A 165 -4.76 -5.21 -24.21
N ASP A 166 -5.32 -4.07 -23.83
CA ASP A 166 -5.45 -2.87 -24.67
C ASP A 166 -4.43 -1.78 -24.29
N ALA A 167 -3.54 -2.06 -23.32
CA ALA A 167 -2.37 -1.26 -23.07
C ALA A 167 -1.34 -1.55 -24.18
N GLY A 168 -1.65 -1.08 -25.40
CA GLY A 168 -0.87 -1.25 -26.62
C GLY A 168 0.61 -1.35 -26.29
N GLY A 169 1.21 -2.49 -26.65
CA GLY A 169 2.50 -2.95 -26.14
C GLY A 169 3.46 -1.80 -25.90
N MET A 170 3.73 -1.52 -24.62
CA MET A 170 4.68 -0.47 -24.25
C MET A 170 6.06 -0.91 -24.74
N ASN A 171 6.42 -0.42 -25.91
CA ASN A 171 7.71 -0.64 -26.53
C ASN A 171 8.73 0.29 -25.87
N MET A 172 9.44 -0.22 -24.85
CA MET A 172 10.71 0.37 -24.43
C MET A 172 11.79 -0.18 -25.37
N ASN A 173 12.40 0.68 -26.22
CA ASN A 173 13.59 0.38 -27.03
C ASN A 173 13.54 -0.90 -27.92
N GLY A 174 12.42 -1.16 -28.58
CA GLY A 174 12.25 -2.29 -29.49
C GLY A 174 11.98 -3.64 -28.81
N MET A 175 11.82 -3.68 -27.49
CA MET A 175 11.57 -4.93 -26.76
C MET A 175 10.08 -5.13 -26.48
N ASN A 176 9.54 -6.24 -27.01
CA ASN A 176 8.17 -6.65 -26.74
C ASN A 176 8.03 -7.07 -25.26
N MET A 177 7.25 -6.31 -24.48
CA MET A 177 6.98 -6.60 -23.07
C MET A 177 6.45 -8.03 -22.85
N ASN A 178 5.64 -8.58 -23.75
CA ASN A 178 5.15 -9.96 -23.64
C ASN A 178 6.30 -10.99 -23.68
N ALA A 179 7.36 -10.74 -24.46
CA ALA A 179 8.54 -11.60 -24.50
C ALA A 179 9.45 -11.46 -23.25
N PHE A 180 9.39 -10.32 -22.56
CA PHE A 180 10.08 -10.07 -21.29
C PHE A 180 9.33 -10.65 -20.08
N MET A 181 7.99 -10.75 -20.16
CA MET A 181 7.14 -11.35 -19.12
C MET A 181 7.35 -12.86 -18.98
N ASP A 182 7.71 -13.55 -20.06
CA ASP A 182 7.81 -15.01 -20.08
C ASP A 182 9.17 -15.56 -19.65
N THR A 183 10.24 -14.76 -19.68
CA THR A 183 11.58 -15.35 -19.59
C THR A 183 12.24 -15.29 -18.23
N ASN A 184 12.08 -14.27 -17.35
CA ASN A 184 12.79 -14.32 -16.05
C ASN A 184 12.29 -13.41 -14.90
N GLY A 185 11.53 -12.32 -15.10
CA GLY A 185 11.07 -11.46 -13.99
C GLY A 185 10.50 -10.10 -14.40
N PHE A 186 9.99 -9.33 -13.44
CA PHE A 186 9.46 -7.97 -13.62
C PHE A 186 10.50 -6.93 -13.21
N TYR A 187 10.65 -5.87 -14.00
CA TYR A 187 11.41 -4.68 -13.60
C TYR A 187 10.44 -3.61 -13.08
N MET A 188 10.55 -3.27 -11.79
CA MET A 188 9.70 -2.23 -11.17
C MET A 188 10.59 -1.18 -10.52
N GLY A 189 10.71 0.00 -11.15
CA GLY A 189 11.55 1.09 -10.66
C GLY A 189 13.03 0.73 -10.63
N THR A 190 13.59 0.47 -9.44
CA THR A 190 15.04 0.30 -9.22
C THR A 190 15.53 -1.15 -9.17
N GLY A 191 14.74 -2.15 -9.58
CA GLY A 191 15.19 -3.54 -9.49
C GLY A 191 14.35 -4.59 -10.19
N PHE A 192 15.01 -5.72 -10.47
CA PHE A 192 14.45 -6.93 -11.05
C PHE A 192 13.84 -7.85 -9.97
N ARG A 193 12.64 -8.38 -10.23
CA ARG A 193 11.94 -9.33 -9.36
C ARG A 193 11.60 -10.62 -10.12
N PRO A 194 12.13 -11.78 -9.69
CA PRO A 194 11.86 -13.05 -10.36
C PRO A 194 10.36 -13.43 -10.39
N LEU A 195 9.90 -14.03 -11.50
CA LEU A 195 8.49 -14.40 -11.69
C LEU A 195 7.95 -15.35 -10.60
N ASP A 196 8.76 -16.30 -10.12
CA ASP A 196 8.37 -17.22 -9.04
C ASP A 196 8.00 -16.46 -7.76
N LYS A 197 8.73 -15.39 -7.45
CA LYS A 197 8.45 -14.53 -6.29
C LYS A 197 7.18 -13.75 -6.49
N VAL A 198 6.95 -13.17 -7.67
CA VAL A 198 5.75 -12.38 -7.92
C VAL A 198 4.50 -13.25 -7.93
N LYS A 199 4.56 -14.45 -8.55
CA LYS A 199 3.49 -15.45 -8.47
C LYS A 199 3.18 -15.82 -7.01
N LYS A 200 4.21 -16.05 -6.20
CA LYS A 200 4.04 -16.33 -4.77
C LYS A 200 3.47 -15.15 -3.97
N ASP A 201 3.77 -13.91 -4.35
CA ASP A 201 3.18 -12.72 -3.75
C ASP A 201 1.70 -12.53 -4.16
N ALA A 202 1.30 -13.11 -5.29
CA ALA A 202 -0.08 -13.13 -5.77
C ALA A 202 -0.92 -14.29 -5.22
N ASP A 203 -0.30 -15.33 -4.65
CA ASP A 203 -1.02 -16.39 -3.94
C ASP A 203 -2.02 -15.79 -2.96
N VAL A 204 -3.23 -16.34 -2.89
CA VAL A 204 -4.33 -15.83 -2.07
C VAL A 204 -4.74 -16.79 -0.95
N CYS A 205 -5.25 -16.22 0.13
CA CYS A 205 -5.97 -16.98 1.14
C CYS A 205 -7.31 -17.48 0.56
N ASP A 206 -7.54 -18.79 0.61
CA ASP A 206 -8.76 -19.46 0.14
C ASP A 206 -10.03 -18.97 0.88
N THR A 207 -9.89 -18.43 2.09
CA THR A 207 -11.02 -17.96 2.90
C THR A 207 -11.34 -16.48 2.73
N CYS A 208 -10.32 -15.62 2.72
CA CYS A 208 -10.52 -14.16 2.72
C CYS A 208 -10.09 -13.47 1.43
N GLY A 209 -9.51 -14.20 0.47
CA GLY A 209 -9.09 -13.67 -0.82
C GLY A 209 -7.89 -12.70 -0.78
N LYS A 210 -7.36 -12.36 0.41
CA LYS A 210 -6.17 -11.50 0.51
C LYS A 210 -4.95 -12.22 -0.06
N SER A 211 -4.22 -11.54 -0.94
CA SER A 211 -2.97 -12.02 -1.51
C SER A 211 -1.83 -11.94 -0.49
N GLN A 212 -0.77 -12.71 -0.72
CA GLN A 212 0.45 -12.67 0.07
C GLN A 212 1.07 -11.26 0.15
N SER A 213 0.95 -10.45 -0.91
CA SER A 213 1.40 -9.04 -0.94
C SER A 213 0.61 -8.09 -0.03
N LEU A 214 -0.60 -8.48 0.42
CA LEU A 214 -1.43 -7.71 1.35
C LEU A 214 -1.26 -8.14 2.81
N LEU A 215 -0.48 -9.19 3.08
CA LEU A 215 -0.34 -9.78 4.41
C LEU A 215 1.04 -9.45 5.00
N SER A 216 1.07 -9.17 6.30
CA SER A 216 2.32 -9.02 7.05
C SER A 216 3.04 -10.36 7.30
N GLU A 217 2.28 -11.46 7.22
CA GLU A 217 2.78 -12.82 7.44
C GLU A 217 2.61 -13.70 6.20
N LYS A 218 3.41 -14.76 6.12
CA LYS A 218 3.33 -15.72 5.01
C LYS A 218 2.04 -16.55 5.07
N LEU A 219 1.43 -16.77 3.92
CA LEU A 219 0.38 -17.76 3.72
C LEU A 219 0.89 -19.14 4.12
N LYS A 220 0.01 -19.89 4.77
CA LYS A 220 0.27 -21.20 5.32
C LYS A 220 -0.46 -22.23 4.47
N LYS A 221 0.27 -23.25 4.04
CA LYS A 221 -0.30 -24.42 3.37
C LYS A 221 -1.10 -25.27 4.37
N CYS A 222 -2.22 -25.83 3.92
CA CYS A 222 -2.93 -26.88 4.64
C CYS A 222 -1.95 -28.01 4.97
N GLN A 223 -1.90 -28.45 6.23
CA GLN A 223 -0.92 -29.46 6.66
C GLN A 223 -1.20 -30.85 6.10
N ALA A 224 -2.46 -31.13 5.74
CA ALA A 224 -2.84 -32.35 5.04
C ALA A 224 -2.48 -32.24 3.56
N CYS A 225 -3.24 -31.49 2.75
CA CYS A 225 -3.06 -31.50 1.29
C CYS A 225 -1.81 -30.77 0.76
N LYS A 226 -1.23 -29.83 1.50
CA LYS A 226 -0.13 -28.92 1.07
C LYS A 226 -0.44 -28.05 -0.17
N VAL A 227 -1.68 -28.06 -0.65
CA VAL A 227 -2.15 -27.28 -1.81
C VAL A 227 -2.82 -25.99 -1.37
N THR A 228 -3.89 -26.04 -0.60
CA THR A 228 -4.70 -24.86 -0.24
C THR A 228 -3.97 -23.95 0.76
N LEU A 229 -4.10 -22.64 0.57
CA LEU A 229 -3.39 -21.60 1.32
C LEU A 229 -4.33 -20.80 2.22
N TYR A 230 -3.85 -20.48 3.43
CA TYR A 230 -4.58 -19.69 4.42
C TYR A 230 -3.66 -18.67 5.09
N CYS A 231 -4.16 -17.45 5.32
CA CYS A 231 -3.39 -16.44 6.07
C CYS A 231 -3.31 -16.73 7.58
N SER A 232 -4.25 -17.52 8.11
CA SER A 232 -4.32 -17.84 9.53
C SER A 232 -5.03 -19.16 9.80
N LYS A 233 -4.81 -19.73 10.99
CA LYS A 233 -5.57 -20.89 11.49
C LYS A 233 -7.07 -20.59 11.53
N ASN A 234 -7.46 -19.34 11.78
CA ASN A 234 -8.87 -18.93 11.80
C ASN A 234 -9.50 -19.01 10.41
N CYS A 235 -8.79 -18.58 9.37
CA CYS A 235 -9.24 -18.75 7.99
C CYS A 235 -9.38 -20.24 7.63
N GLN A 236 -8.36 -21.05 7.94
CA GLN A 236 -8.43 -22.50 7.71
C GLN A 236 -9.64 -23.15 8.42
N LYS A 237 -9.90 -22.82 9.70
CA LYS A 237 -11.06 -23.34 10.45
C LYS A 237 -12.39 -22.93 9.81
N LYS A 238 -12.51 -21.69 9.34
CA LYS A 238 -13.72 -21.20 8.65
C LYS A 238 -13.97 -21.96 7.34
N ALA A 239 -12.93 -22.18 6.53
CA ALA A 239 -13.04 -22.92 5.28
C ALA A 239 -13.19 -24.44 5.47
N TRP A 240 -12.85 -25.00 6.65
CA TRP A 240 -12.72 -26.44 6.86
C TRP A 240 -13.96 -27.26 6.47
N LYS A 241 -15.17 -26.77 6.76
CA LYS A 241 -16.42 -27.49 6.42
C LYS A 241 -16.54 -27.79 4.92
N ALA A 242 -16.09 -26.87 4.07
CA ALA A 242 -16.07 -27.04 2.62
C ALA A 242 -14.79 -27.74 2.17
N HIS A 243 -13.62 -27.26 2.63
CA HIS A 243 -12.31 -27.77 2.22
C HIS A 243 -12.13 -29.26 2.52
N LYS A 244 -12.62 -29.78 3.66
CA LYS A 244 -12.44 -31.20 4.04
C LYS A 244 -12.97 -32.18 2.99
N LYS A 245 -13.94 -31.78 2.16
CA LYS A 245 -14.53 -32.61 1.11
C LYS A 245 -13.58 -32.83 -0.07
N VAL A 246 -12.63 -31.91 -0.26
CA VAL A 246 -11.65 -31.90 -1.37
C VAL A 246 -10.21 -32.00 -0.86
N CYS A 247 -10.02 -32.16 0.45
CA CYS A 247 -8.71 -32.24 1.07
C CYS A 247 -8.12 -33.64 0.88
N ALA A 248 -7.42 -33.86 -0.24
CA ALA A 248 -6.64 -35.06 -0.46
C ALA A 248 -5.23 -34.87 0.14
N SER A 249 -4.78 -35.78 1.01
CA SER A 249 -3.40 -35.77 1.48
C SER A 249 -2.47 -36.12 0.32
N PRO A 250 -1.32 -35.44 0.13
CA PRO A 250 -0.34 -35.84 -0.86
C PRO A 250 0.14 -37.25 -0.50
N CYS A 251 0.33 -38.09 -1.50
CA CYS A 251 0.96 -39.40 -1.31
C CYS A 251 2.31 -39.18 -0.61
N LYS A 252 2.54 -39.87 0.51
CA LYS A 252 3.79 -39.74 1.27
C LYS A 252 4.93 -40.42 0.53
#